data_AF-A0A918IL84-F1
#
_entry.id   AF-A0A918IL84-F1
#
_cell.length_a   1.000
_cell.length_b   1.000
_cell.length_c   1.000
_cell.angle_alpha   90.00
_cell.angle_beta   90.00
_cell.angle_gamma   90.00
#
_symmetry.space_group_name_H-M   'P 1'
#
loop_
_entity.id
_entity.type
_entity.pdbx_description
1 polymer ?
#
loop_
_entity_poly.entity_id
_entity_poly.type
_entity_poly.pdbx_seq_one_letter_code
_entity_poly.pdbx_strand_id
1 'polypeptide(L)'
;MLTLLRRVMSLPDPQPSTPRVLGMDDFATWHGQSYATAITDGKRHRPTDVLSGHEAGPLAAWLTAHPRVEIICQGRAGAPPRGPARCPWRMGAAGL
;
A
#
# COMPACT_ATOMS: atom_id res chain seq x y z
N MET A 1 -14.65 -19.92 -20.74
CA MET A 1 -15.78 -18.97 -20.57
C MET A 1 -15.56 -18.19 -19.27
N LEU A 2 -15.07 -16.95 -19.37
CA LEU A 2 -14.74 -16.04 -18.25
C LEU A 2 -15.21 -14.60 -18.57
N THR A 3 -16.34 -14.50 -19.27
CA THR A 3 -16.81 -13.27 -19.93
C THR A 3 -17.22 -12.19 -18.92
N LEU A 4 -17.75 -12.59 -17.76
CA LEU A 4 -18.12 -11.65 -16.69
C LEU A 4 -16.88 -11.02 -16.03
N LEU A 5 -15.88 -11.82 -15.68
CA LEU A 5 -14.67 -11.33 -15.02
C LEU A 5 -13.90 -10.36 -15.93
N ARG A 6 -13.77 -10.68 -17.23
CA ARG A 6 -13.17 -9.76 -18.21
C ARG A 6 -13.92 -8.44 -18.31
N ARG A 7 -15.25 -8.47 -18.23
CA ARG A 7 -16.08 -7.27 -18.30
C ARG A 7 -15.97 -6.40 -17.04
N VAL A 8 -15.81 -7.02 -15.87
CA VAL A 8 -15.53 -6.31 -14.62
C VAL A 8 -14.12 -5.71 -14.65
N MET A 9 -13.11 -6.47 -15.08
CA MET A 9 -11.73 -5.97 -15.19
C MET A 9 -11.54 -4.92 -16.29
N SER A 10 -12.48 -4.80 -17.24
CA SER A 10 -12.47 -3.72 -18.24
C SER A 10 -13.14 -2.43 -17.78
N LEU A 11 -13.74 -2.41 -16.59
CA LEU A 11 -14.30 -1.18 -16.03
C LEU A 11 -13.14 -0.24 -15.64
N PRO A 12 -13.31 1.08 -15.81
CA PRO A 12 -12.32 2.03 -15.33
C PRO A 12 -12.21 1.93 -13.81
N ASP A 13 -10.99 1.94 -13.30
CA ASP A 13 -10.77 2.00 -11.87
C ASP A 13 -11.31 3.32 -11.30
N PRO A 14 -11.95 3.27 -10.12
CA PRO A 14 -12.36 4.49 -9.43
C PRO A 14 -11.14 5.34 -9.13
N GLN A 15 -11.26 6.66 -9.29
CA GLN A 15 -10.14 7.57 -9.07
C GLN A 15 -9.60 7.42 -7.63
N PRO A 16 -8.32 7.06 -7.47
CA PRO A 16 -7.72 6.92 -6.15
C PRO A 16 -7.64 8.29 -5.47
N SER A 17 -8.19 8.40 -4.27
CA SER A 17 -8.01 9.58 -3.43
C SER A 17 -6.82 9.37 -2.51
N THR A 18 -5.98 10.40 -2.33
CA THR A 18 -4.86 10.34 -1.38
C THR A 18 -5.36 9.99 0.03
N PRO A 19 -4.95 8.84 0.60
CA PRO A 19 -5.44 8.42 1.91
C PRO A 19 -4.74 9.20 3.04
N ARG A 20 -5.45 9.44 4.14
CA ARG A 20 -4.82 9.93 5.39
C ARG A 20 -4.15 8.82 6.19
N VAL A 21 -4.71 7.61 6.11
CA VAL A 21 -4.14 6.40 6.73
C VAL A 21 -3.72 5.48 5.60
N LEU A 22 -2.43 5.24 5.49
CA LEU A 22 -1.82 4.42 4.47
C LEU A 22 -1.58 3.01 5.03
N GLY A 23 -2.21 2.00 4.46
CA GLY A 23 -1.81 0.61 4.67
C GLY A 23 -0.78 0.21 3.61
N MET A 24 0.32 -0.39 4.05
CA MET A 24 1.40 -0.84 3.18
C MET A 24 1.70 -2.31 3.46
N ASP A 25 1.76 -3.14 2.42
CA ASP A 25 2.10 -4.56 2.57
C ASP A 25 2.96 -5.03 1.39
N ASP A 26 4.01 -5.80 1.69
CA ASP A 26 4.89 -6.35 0.66
C ASP A 26 4.42 -7.75 0.29
N PHE A 27 4.21 -7.99 -0.99
CA PHE A 27 3.78 -9.28 -1.50
C PHE A 27 4.67 -9.74 -2.63
N ALA A 28 4.85 -11.06 -2.70
CA ALA A 28 5.56 -11.66 -3.80
C ALA A 28 4.65 -11.78 -5.03
N THR A 29 5.07 -11.16 -6.11
CA THR A 29 4.54 -11.37 -7.46
C THR A 29 5.19 -12.61 -8.07
N TRP A 30 4.47 -13.28 -8.97
CA TRP A 30 4.93 -14.44 -9.76
C TRP A 30 5.87 -15.42 -9.03
N HIS A 31 5.29 -16.42 -8.35
CA HIS A 31 6.03 -17.54 -7.76
C HIS A 31 7.28 -17.12 -6.93
N GLY A 32 7.22 -15.99 -6.22
CA GLY A 32 8.31 -15.53 -5.37
C GLY A 32 9.45 -14.79 -6.09
N GLN A 33 9.38 -14.60 -7.41
CA GLN A 33 10.51 -14.09 -8.21
C GLN A 33 10.64 -12.58 -8.22
N SER A 34 9.60 -11.85 -7.82
CA SER A 34 9.61 -10.40 -7.75
C SER A 34 8.70 -9.94 -6.63
N TYR A 35 9.05 -8.85 -5.97
CA TYR A 35 8.24 -8.28 -4.88
C TYR A 35 7.59 -6.98 -5.33
N ALA A 36 6.45 -6.68 -4.73
CA ALA A 36 5.75 -5.42 -4.91
C ALA A 36 5.16 -4.98 -3.57
N THR A 37 5.00 -3.67 -3.42
CA THR A 37 4.38 -3.07 -2.25
C THR A 37 2.98 -2.60 -2.59
N ALA A 38 1.96 -3.20 -1.97
CA ALA A 38 0.58 -2.77 -2.09
C ALA A 38 0.34 -1.53 -1.21
N ILE A 39 -0.27 -0.50 -1.80
CA ILE A 39 -0.66 0.72 -1.12
C ILE A 39 -2.18 0.76 -0.99
N THR A 40 -2.68 0.94 0.22
CA THR A 40 -4.12 0.91 0.54
C THR A 40 -4.55 2.10 1.38
N ASP A 41 -5.78 2.57 1.17
CA ASP A 41 -6.45 3.47 2.10
C ASP A 41 -6.91 2.66 3.31
N GLY A 42 -6.25 2.86 4.44
CA GLY A 42 -6.56 2.17 5.69
C GLY A 42 -7.90 2.54 6.31
N LYS A 43 -8.53 3.65 5.90
CA LYS A 43 -9.90 4.01 6.35
C LYS A 43 -10.96 3.40 5.46
N ARG A 44 -10.74 3.37 4.15
CA ARG A 44 -11.72 2.88 3.17
C ARG A 44 -11.53 1.42 2.80
N HIS A 45 -10.43 0.81 3.23
CA HIS A 45 -10.00 -0.54 2.86
C HIS A 45 -9.96 -0.74 1.34
N ARG A 46 -9.44 0.26 0.63
CA ARG A 46 -9.34 0.25 -0.84
C ARG A 46 -7.89 0.29 -1.30
N PRO A 47 -7.49 -0.55 -2.28
CA PRO A 47 -6.23 -0.39 -2.99
C PRO A 47 -6.17 0.99 -3.65
N THR A 48 -5.02 1.63 -3.55
CA THR A 48 -4.75 2.96 -4.13
C THR A 48 -3.63 2.86 -5.17
N ASP A 49 -2.60 2.06 -4.90
CA ASP A 49 -1.47 1.89 -5.80
C ASP A 49 -0.75 0.56 -5.55
N VAL A 50 0.11 0.15 -6.49
CA VAL A 50 1.06 -0.97 -6.34
C VAL A 50 2.42 -0.52 -6.84
N LEU A 51 3.39 -0.47 -5.92
CA LEU A 51 4.77 -0.09 -6.23
C LEU A 51 5.58 -1.33 -6.57
N SER A 52 6.42 -1.24 -7.59
CA SER A 52 7.33 -2.33 -7.96
C SER A 52 8.53 -2.41 -7.01
N GLY A 53 8.92 -3.62 -6.64
CA GLY A 53 10.05 -3.88 -5.76
C GLY A 53 9.71 -3.79 -4.28
N HIS A 54 10.73 -3.95 -3.44
CA HIS A 54 10.67 -3.74 -1.98
C HIS A 54 11.59 -2.58 -1.55
N GLU A 55 12.13 -1.85 -2.52
CA GLU A 55 13.10 -0.78 -2.31
C GLU A 55 12.43 0.47 -1.74
N ALA A 56 13.17 1.23 -0.91
CA ALA A 56 12.64 2.44 -0.29
C ALA A 56 12.38 3.58 -1.30
N GLY A 57 13.08 3.58 -2.44
CA GLY A 57 13.03 4.66 -3.44
C GLY A 57 11.62 4.89 -4.02
N PRO A 58 10.97 3.86 -4.61
CA PRO A 58 9.60 3.97 -5.11
C PRO A 58 8.60 4.48 -4.06
N LEU A 59 8.72 4.00 -2.81
CA LEU A 59 7.86 4.44 -1.71
C LEU A 59 8.08 5.91 -1.34
N ALA A 60 9.34 6.35 -1.25
CA ALA A 60 9.67 7.75 -0.93
C ALA A 60 9.16 8.71 -2.02
N ALA A 61 9.31 8.35 -3.29
CA ALA A 61 8.76 9.11 -4.41
C ALA A 61 7.22 9.18 -4.32
N TRP A 62 6.57 8.06 -4.00
CA TRP A 62 5.12 8.02 -3.84
C TRP A 62 4.64 8.91 -2.69
N LEU A 63 5.28 8.83 -1.51
CA LEU A 63 4.93 9.66 -0.35
C LEU A 63 5.14 11.15 -0.62
N THR A 64 6.16 11.51 -1.40
CA THR A 64 6.42 12.90 -1.82
C THR A 64 5.29 13.45 -2.70
N ALA A 65 4.75 12.62 -3.60
CA ALA A 65 3.58 12.98 -4.41
C ALA A 65 2.27 13.03 -3.59
N HIS A 66 2.25 12.43 -2.40
CA HIS A 66 1.06 12.24 -1.57
C HIS A 66 1.22 12.79 -0.15
N PRO A 67 1.42 14.12 0.02
CA PRO A 67 1.74 14.73 1.33
C PRO A 67 0.60 14.69 2.36
N ARG A 68 -0.60 14.23 1.98
CA ARG A 68 -1.77 14.13 2.87
C ARG A 68 -1.79 12.87 3.72
N VAL A 69 -0.81 11.98 3.55
CA VAL A 69 -0.67 10.78 4.39
C VAL A 69 -0.22 11.21 5.79
N GLU A 70 -0.97 10.83 6.81
CA GLU A 70 -0.69 11.19 8.21
C GLU A 70 -0.17 9.99 9.01
N ILE A 71 -0.69 8.80 8.69
CA ILE A 71 -0.43 7.55 9.42
C ILE A 71 -0.04 6.48 8.41
N ILE A 72 1.04 5.74 8.67
CA ILE A 72 1.44 4.58 7.87
C ILE A 72 1.38 3.32 8.75
N CYS A 73 0.65 2.32 8.26
CA CYS A 73 0.49 1.01 8.87
C CYS A 73 1.14 -0.02 7.95
N GLN A 74 2.33 -0.51 8.33
CA GLN A 74 3.04 -1.54 7.57
C GLN A 74 2.64 -2.93 8.07
N GLY A 75 2.10 -3.76 7.17
CA GLY A 75 1.94 -5.19 7.37
C GLY A 75 3.32 -5.85 7.36
N ARG A 76 3.64 -6.62 8.41
CA ARG A 76 4.85 -7.45 8.42
C ARG A 76 4.40 -8.90 8.31
N ALA A 77 4.53 -9.50 7.14
CA ALA A 77 4.30 -10.92 6.96
C ALA A 77 5.27 -11.70 7.87
N GLY A 78 4.74 -12.50 8.81
CA GLY A 78 5.50 -13.51 9.56
C GLY A 78 5.97 -13.17 10.98
N ALA A 79 5.67 -12.00 11.53
CA ALA A 79 5.92 -11.73 12.96
C ALA A 79 4.60 -11.79 13.75
N PRO A 80 4.47 -12.63 14.79
CA PRO A 80 3.32 -12.54 15.69
C PRO A 80 3.29 -11.12 16.29
N PRO A 81 2.11 -10.47 16.37
CA PRO A 81 2.03 -9.11 16.86
C PRO A 81 2.57 -9.06 18.30
N ARG A 82 3.69 -8.37 18.51
CA ARG A 82 4.13 -8.00 19.86
C ARG A 82 3.24 -6.86 20.34
N GLY A 83 2.06 -7.19 20.85
CA GLY A 83 1.07 -6.24 21.38
C GLY A 83 0.02 -5.80 20.35
N PRO A 84 -0.92 -4.90 20.73
CA PRO A 84 -1.93 -4.41 19.80
C PRO A 84 -1.24 -3.80 18.57
N ALA A 85 -1.73 -4.14 17.37
CA ALA A 85 -1.22 -3.60 16.10
C ALA A 85 -1.28 -2.06 16.14
N ARG A 86 -0.19 -1.44 16.58
CA ARG A 86 -0.03 0.01 16.60
C ARG A 86 0.67 0.39 15.31
N CYS A 87 0.04 1.26 14.52
CA CYS A 87 0.71 1.94 13.42
C CYS A 87 1.77 2.87 14.05
N PRO A 88 3.08 2.55 13.94
CA PRO A 88 4.12 3.27 14.68
C PRO A 88 4.53 4.58 13.99
N TRP A 89 4.08 4.80 12.75
CA TRP A 89 4.43 5.96 11.96
C TRP A 89 3.31 7.01 12.04
N ARG A 90 3.45 7.95 12.97
CA ARG A 90 2.79 9.26 12.90
C ARG A 90 3.80 10.19 12.23
N MET A 91 3.45 10.83 11.11
CA MET A 91 4.37 11.79 10.48
C MET A 91 4.67 12.94 11.46
N GLY A 92 5.88 12.90 12.01
CA GLY A 92 6.48 13.84 12.94
C GLY A 92 7.90 13.36 13.22
N ALA A 93 8.88 14.06 12.64
CA ALA A 93 10.32 13.73 12.60
C ALA A 93 10.77 12.68 11.56
N ALA A 94 10.54 12.98 10.28
CA ALA A 94 11.58 12.69 9.27
C ALA A 94 12.30 14.02 9.01
N GLY A 95 13.28 14.33 9.85
CA GLY A 95 14.20 15.42 9.58
C GLY A 95 15.18 14.98 8.51
N LEU A 96 15.37 15.86 7.51
CA LEU A 96 16.49 15.98 6.57
C LEU A 96 17.04 14.69 5.94
#